data_AF-K3Y3Q4-F1
#
_entry.id   AF-K3Y3Q4-F1
#
_cell.length_a   1.000
_cell.length_b   1.000
_cell.length_c   1.000
_cell.angle_alpha   90.00
_cell.angle_beta   90.00
_cell.angle_gamma   90.00
#
_symmetry.space_group_name_H-M   'P 1'
#
loop_
_entity.id
_entity.type
_entity.pdbx_description
1 polymer ?
#
loop_
_entity_poly.entity_id
_entity_poly.type
_entity_poly.pdbx_seq_one_letter_code
_entity_poly.pdbx_strand_id
1 'polypeptide(L)'
;MSFISQIGNDRYFVENSWQSEPKSEDKTTYFLKLRRWWKGIDIFEKAYVLLPVHAETHWSLVIICMPAKEDQTGPIILHLDSLKFHSSRLIFNVISRFLKEEWNYLNENVSSAECPLQETVWKNFPRKIEKKAIEVPQQENDYDCGLFVLYYMQRFIQEAPERLQKKDLSMFGKRWFRPEEPSQLRGEIRRLLQKCREAEPKTYATELCVEAEPNDVTQPMSSEHLQETVDAAAAKDHALIECSENAVYCV
;
A
#
# COMPACT_ATOMS: atom_id res chain seq x y z
N MET A 1 -5.27 9.44 -4.24
CA MET A 1 -4.83 8.35 -5.14
C MET A 1 -4.13 7.30 -4.30
N SER A 2 -4.51 6.01 -4.40
CA SER A 2 -3.73 4.94 -3.76
C SER A 2 -2.55 4.59 -4.65
N PHE A 3 -1.34 4.57 -4.09
CA PHE A 3 -0.16 4.04 -4.77
C PHE A 3 -0.15 2.51 -4.60
N ILE A 4 -0.68 1.79 -5.58
CA ILE A 4 -0.47 0.35 -5.71
C ILE A 4 0.92 0.15 -6.30
N SER A 5 1.82 -0.50 -5.57
CA SER A 5 3.13 -0.88 -6.10
C SER A 5 3.30 -2.40 -6.06
N GLN A 6 3.55 -3.00 -7.24
CA GLN A 6 4.08 -4.36 -7.33
C GLN A 6 5.60 -4.27 -7.15
N ILE A 7 6.13 -4.93 -6.13
CA ILE A 7 7.57 -4.92 -5.83
C ILE A 7 8.13 -6.30 -6.18
N GLY A 8 8.94 -6.40 -7.24
CA GLY A 8 9.67 -7.61 -7.65
C GLY A 8 8.80 -8.79 -8.15
N ASN A 9 8.99 -9.20 -9.41
CA ASN A 9 8.48 -10.44 -10.03
C ASN A 9 7.16 -11.00 -9.47
N ASP A 10 6.10 -10.19 -9.43
CA ASP A 10 4.75 -10.61 -9.01
C ASP A 10 4.60 -11.20 -7.58
N ARG A 11 5.62 -11.09 -6.73
CA ARG A 11 5.66 -11.80 -5.44
C ARG A 11 4.95 -11.07 -4.30
N TYR A 12 4.92 -9.74 -4.35
CA TYR A 12 4.40 -8.87 -3.29
C TYR A 12 3.29 -7.94 -3.79
N PHE A 13 2.27 -7.74 -2.96
CA PHE A 13 1.26 -6.70 -3.13
C PHE A 13 1.25 -5.78 -1.90
N VAL A 14 1.27 -4.46 -2.10
CA VAL A 14 1.24 -3.45 -1.02
C VAL A 14 0.01 -2.55 -1.16
N GLU A 15 -0.76 -2.37 -0.08
CA GLU A 15 -1.93 -1.47 -0.04
C GLU A 15 -1.84 -0.42 1.07
N ASN A 16 -2.16 0.84 0.76
CA ASN A 16 -1.84 1.99 1.61
C ASN A 16 -3.05 2.65 2.31
N SER A 17 -4.24 2.03 2.29
CA SER A 17 -5.42 2.64 2.94
C SER A 17 -6.42 1.62 3.46
N TRP A 18 -6.14 1.08 4.64
CA TRP A 18 -7.16 0.43 5.48
C TRP A 18 -7.62 1.39 6.57
N GLN A 19 -8.89 1.80 6.53
CA GLN A 19 -9.56 2.51 7.62
C GLN A 19 -10.61 1.59 8.26
N SER A 20 -10.81 1.73 9.57
CA SER A 20 -11.69 0.88 10.41
C SER A 20 -13.12 0.74 9.87
N GLU A 21 -13.75 -0.41 10.16
CA GLU A 21 -15.10 -0.77 9.68
C GLU A 21 -16.17 0.33 9.87
N PRO A 22 -17.08 0.54 8.89
CA PRO A 22 -18.23 1.40 9.07
C PRO A 22 -19.25 0.76 10.02
N LYS A 23 -19.84 1.58 10.90
CA LYS A 23 -20.70 1.14 12.01
C LYS A 23 -22.11 0.63 11.61
N SER A 24 -22.49 0.56 10.34
CA SER A 24 -23.86 0.17 9.97
C SER A 24 -24.11 -0.20 8.51
N GLU A 25 -23.08 -0.44 7.69
CA GLU A 25 -23.28 -0.69 6.25
C GLU A 25 -23.38 -2.19 5.95
N ASP A 26 -24.19 -2.56 4.93
CA ASP A 26 -24.33 -3.94 4.47
C ASP A 26 -22.94 -4.53 4.16
N LYS A 27 -22.62 -5.66 4.80
CA LYS A 27 -21.32 -6.35 4.71
C LYS A 27 -20.91 -6.59 3.27
N THR A 28 -21.89 -6.92 2.41
CA THR A 28 -21.70 -7.13 0.98
C THR A 28 -21.22 -5.85 0.28
N THR A 29 -21.79 -4.70 0.67
CA THR A 29 -21.42 -3.39 0.13
C THR A 29 -20.02 -3.00 0.57
N TYR A 30 -19.65 -3.24 1.83
CA TYR A 30 -18.30 -2.95 2.35
C TYR A 30 -17.22 -3.77 1.64
N PHE A 31 -17.44 -5.08 1.50
CA PHE A 31 -16.54 -5.96 0.75
C PHE A 31 -16.34 -5.46 -0.69
N LEU A 32 -17.42 -5.14 -1.42
CA LEU A 32 -17.31 -4.67 -2.79
C LEU A 32 -16.59 -3.31 -2.90
N LYS A 33 -16.73 -2.42 -1.91
CA LYS A 33 -15.98 -1.16 -1.84
C LYS A 33 -14.49 -1.40 -1.68
N LEU A 34 -14.10 -2.27 -0.73
CA LEU A 34 -12.71 -2.68 -0.56
C LEU A 34 -12.22 -3.41 -1.81
N ARG A 35 -13.04 -4.23 -2.43
CA ARG A 35 -12.65 -5.05 -3.59
C ARG A 35 -12.17 -4.22 -4.78
N ARG A 36 -12.69 -2.99 -4.93
CA ARG A 36 -12.27 -2.06 -6.01
C ARG A 36 -10.76 -1.84 -6.07
N TRP A 37 -10.08 -1.96 -4.94
CA TRP A 37 -8.65 -1.70 -4.80
C TRP A 37 -7.79 -2.82 -5.40
N TRP A 38 -8.29 -4.06 -5.37
CA TRP A 38 -7.64 -5.27 -5.93
C TRP A 38 -8.32 -5.74 -7.22
N LYS A 39 -9.10 -4.87 -7.89
CA LYS A 39 -9.80 -5.24 -9.12
C LYS A 39 -8.78 -5.64 -10.20
N GLY A 40 -8.93 -6.86 -10.71
CA GLY A 40 -8.03 -7.42 -11.74
C GLY A 40 -6.75 -8.01 -11.19
N ILE A 41 -6.61 -8.15 -9.86
CA ILE A 41 -5.48 -8.79 -9.22
C ILE A 41 -5.99 -9.99 -8.42
N ASP A 42 -5.53 -11.19 -8.77
CA ASP A 42 -5.73 -12.36 -7.91
C ASP A 42 -4.70 -12.36 -6.79
N ILE A 43 -5.13 -11.94 -5.59
CA ILE A 43 -4.28 -11.90 -4.40
C ILE A 43 -3.85 -13.30 -3.92
N PHE A 44 -4.54 -14.38 -4.33
CA PHE A 44 -4.22 -15.75 -3.93
C PHE A 44 -3.09 -16.35 -4.75
N GLU A 45 -2.73 -15.75 -5.89
CA GLU A 45 -1.54 -16.13 -6.65
C GLU A 45 -0.25 -15.51 -6.09
N LYS A 46 -0.39 -14.43 -5.31
CA LYS A 46 0.74 -13.74 -4.69
C LYS A 46 1.30 -14.56 -3.52
N ALA A 47 2.60 -14.48 -3.30
CA ALA A 47 3.23 -15.11 -2.13
C ALA A 47 2.89 -14.36 -0.84
N TYR A 48 2.95 -13.03 -0.95
CA TYR A 48 2.84 -12.12 0.18
C TYR A 48 1.98 -10.93 -0.19
N VAL A 49 1.10 -10.56 0.74
CA VAL A 49 0.37 -9.30 0.70
C VAL A 49 0.74 -8.50 1.96
N LEU A 50 1.39 -7.35 1.77
CA LEU A 50 1.84 -6.45 2.82
C LEU A 50 0.80 -5.31 2.95
N LEU A 51 0.23 -5.14 4.12
CA LEU A 51 -0.84 -4.19 4.38
C LEU A 51 -0.46 -3.30 5.58
N PRO A 52 0.15 -2.13 5.33
CA PRO A 52 0.16 -1.05 6.31
C PRO A 52 -1.24 -0.74 6.84
N VAL A 53 -1.38 -0.69 8.16
CA VAL A 53 -2.63 -0.36 8.85
C VAL A 53 -2.42 0.93 9.61
N HIS A 54 -3.28 1.91 9.36
CA HIS A 54 -3.29 3.19 10.06
C HIS A 54 -4.62 3.41 10.77
N ALA A 55 -4.58 3.58 12.08
CA ALA A 55 -5.73 4.01 12.88
C ALA A 55 -5.23 4.78 14.12
N GLU A 56 -6.00 5.78 14.57
CA GLU A 56 -5.72 6.52 15.80
C GLU A 56 -4.27 7.05 15.88
N THR A 57 -3.75 7.60 14.77
CA THR A 57 -2.36 8.14 14.62
C THR A 57 -1.24 7.10 14.76
N HIS A 58 -1.58 5.80 14.79
CA HIS A 58 -0.63 4.71 14.90
C HIS A 58 -0.56 3.89 13.61
N TRP A 59 0.65 3.46 13.26
CA TRP A 59 0.92 2.58 12.14
C TRP A 59 1.34 1.19 12.62
N SER A 60 0.76 0.14 12.04
CA SER A 60 1.22 -1.24 12.17
C SER A 60 1.22 -1.95 10.81
N LEU A 61 1.75 -3.17 10.75
CA LEU A 61 1.85 -3.93 9.52
C LEU A 61 1.15 -5.27 9.64
N VAL A 62 0.33 -5.60 8.64
CA VAL A 62 -0.17 -6.95 8.41
C VAL A 62 0.56 -7.57 7.23
N ILE A 63 0.96 -8.83 7.37
CA ILE A 63 1.53 -9.63 6.28
C ILE A 63 0.66 -10.86 6.11
N ILE A 64 0.07 -11.05 4.93
CA ILE A 64 -0.65 -12.27 4.58
C ILE A 64 0.31 -13.13 3.76
N CYS A 65 0.69 -14.27 4.33
CA CYS A 65 1.52 -15.28 3.67
C CYS A 65 0.60 -16.32 3.03
N MET A 66 0.56 -16.38 1.71
CA MET A 66 -0.19 -17.40 0.99
C MET A 66 0.62 -18.71 0.90
N PRO A 67 -0.02 -19.87 1.06
CA PRO A 67 0.65 -21.15 0.88
C PRO A 67 0.97 -21.40 -0.60
N ALA A 68 1.84 -22.39 -0.88
CA ALA A 68 1.97 -22.91 -2.24
C ALA A 68 0.66 -23.60 -2.68
N LYS A 69 0.38 -23.69 -3.99
CA LYS A 69 -0.87 -24.28 -4.50
C LYS A 69 -0.99 -25.76 -4.13
N GLU A 70 0.15 -26.42 -3.93
CA GLU A 70 0.31 -27.83 -3.58
C GLU A 70 0.20 -28.09 -2.06
N ASP A 71 0.36 -27.04 -1.25
CA ASP A 71 0.32 -27.14 0.20
C ASP A 71 -1.12 -27.20 0.70
N GLN A 72 -1.40 -28.16 1.61
CA GLN A 72 -2.72 -28.27 2.23
C GLN A 72 -2.93 -27.32 3.41
N THR A 73 -2.02 -26.36 3.61
CA THR A 73 -2.08 -25.36 4.67
C THR A 73 -2.95 -24.19 4.24
N GLY A 74 -3.42 -23.40 5.21
CA GLY A 74 -4.09 -22.13 4.92
C GLY A 74 -3.12 -20.96 4.99
N PRO A 75 -3.57 -19.75 4.61
CA PRO A 75 -2.77 -18.54 4.77
C PRO A 75 -2.40 -18.30 6.22
N ILE A 76 -1.26 -17.66 6.41
CA ILE A 76 -0.81 -17.19 7.72
C ILE A 76 -0.90 -15.66 7.71
N ILE A 77 -1.71 -15.10 8.61
CA ILE A 77 -1.80 -13.66 8.83
C ILE A 77 -0.89 -13.27 9.98
N LEU A 78 0.13 -12.49 9.69
CA LEU A 78 1.07 -11.93 10.66
C LEU A 78 0.65 -10.48 10.97
N HIS A 79 0.69 -10.11 12.24
CA HIS A 79 0.53 -8.71 12.67
C HIS A 79 1.77 -8.27 13.44
N LEU A 80 2.41 -7.21 12.95
CA LEU A 80 3.63 -6.62 13.49
C LEU A 80 3.29 -5.20 13.94
N ASP A 81 3.54 -4.92 15.22
CA ASP A 81 3.20 -3.65 15.86
C ASP A 81 4.31 -3.25 16.84
N SER A 82 4.94 -2.10 16.61
CA SER A 82 6.06 -1.58 17.40
C SER A 82 5.65 -1.02 18.76
N LEU A 83 4.36 -0.73 18.97
CA LEU A 83 3.80 -0.23 20.24
C LEU A 83 2.78 -1.19 20.88
N LYS A 84 2.35 -2.22 20.15
CA LYS A 84 1.24 -3.12 20.53
C LYS A 84 -0.05 -2.36 20.81
N PHE A 85 -0.27 -1.27 20.10
CA PHE A 85 -1.42 -0.40 20.26
C PHE A 85 -2.64 -0.94 19.52
N HIS A 86 -2.46 -1.49 18.32
CA HIS A 86 -3.57 -2.05 17.54
C HIS A 86 -4.06 -3.40 18.09
N SER A 87 -5.37 -3.57 18.13
CA SER A 87 -5.99 -4.85 18.49
C SER A 87 -5.79 -5.89 17.39
N SER A 88 -4.79 -6.76 17.61
CA SER A 88 -4.50 -7.89 16.72
C SER A 88 -5.75 -8.75 16.46
N ARG A 89 -6.62 -8.94 17.47
CA ARG A 89 -7.86 -9.71 17.33
C ARG A 89 -8.81 -9.08 16.32
N LEU A 90 -9.01 -7.76 16.36
CA LEU A 90 -9.89 -7.06 15.43
C LEU A 90 -9.32 -7.12 14.02
N ILE A 91 -8.03 -6.82 13.86
CA ILE A 91 -7.32 -6.90 12.58
C ILE A 91 -7.47 -8.30 11.98
N PHE A 92 -7.17 -9.36 12.74
CA PHE A 92 -7.30 -10.71 12.23
C PHE A 92 -8.73 -11.08 11.83
N ASN A 93 -9.75 -10.57 12.53
CA ASN A 93 -11.14 -10.83 12.17
C ASN A 93 -11.52 -10.15 10.86
N VAL A 94 -11.14 -8.89 10.69
CA VAL A 94 -11.41 -8.10 9.48
C VAL A 94 -10.72 -8.75 8.27
N ILE A 95 -9.41 -9.01 8.36
CA ILE A 95 -8.64 -9.61 7.26
C ILE A 95 -9.12 -11.03 6.95
N SER A 96 -9.41 -11.84 7.97
CA SER A 96 -9.97 -13.19 7.73
C SER A 96 -11.34 -13.14 7.07
N ARG A 97 -12.17 -12.14 7.39
CA ARG A 97 -13.47 -11.97 6.73
C ARG A 97 -13.27 -11.59 5.26
N PHE A 98 -12.43 -10.58 5.01
CA PHE A 98 -12.10 -10.14 3.66
C PHE A 98 -11.58 -11.29 2.78
N LEU A 99 -10.60 -12.07 3.26
CA LEU A 99 -10.07 -13.22 2.51
C LEU A 99 -11.14 -14.27 2.18
N LYS A 100 -12.10 -14.49 3.07
CA LYS A 100 -13.22 -15.42 2.82
C LYS A 100 -14.20 -14.87 1.79
N GLU A 101 -14.50 -13.59 1.87
CA GLU A 101 -15.39 -12.92 0.92
C GLU A 101 -14.76 -12.86 -0.47
N GLU A 102 -13.46 -12.54 -0.58
CA GLU A 102 -12.74 -12.58 -1.87
C GLU A 102 -12.68 -13.99 -2.43
N TRP A 103 -12.42 -14.99 -1.59
CA TRP A 103 -12.43 -16.39 -1.99
C TRP A 103 -13.79 -16.82 -2.56
N ASN A 104 -14.88 -16.50 -1.86
CA ASN A 104 -16.23 -16.83 -2.33
C ASN A 104 -16.55 -16.08 -3.63
N TYR A 105 -16.22 -14.79 -3.70
CA TYR A 105 -16.45 -13.97 -4.88
C TYR A 105 -15.77 -14.55 -6.12
N LEU A 106 -14.49 -14.94 -6.03
CA LEU A 106 -13.76 -15.50 -7.17
C LEU A 106 -14.36 -16.84 -7.61
N ASN A 107 -14.76 -17.71 -6.69
CA ASN A 107 -15.39 -19.00 -7.03
C ASN A 107 -16.78 -18.84 -7.67
N GLU A 108 -17.52 -17.79 -7.32
CA GLU A 108 -18.87 -17.54 -7.86
C GLU A 108 -18.83 -16.78 -9.21
N ASN A 109 -17.83 -15.92 -9.42
CA ASN A 109 -17.83 -14.93 -10.52
C ASN A 109 -16.73 -15.12 -11.56
N VAL A 110 -15.73 -15.97 -11.33
CA VAL A 110 -14.67 -16.26 -12.31
C VAL A 110 -14.94 -17.62 -12.96
N SER A 111 -15.10 -17.64 -14.29
CA SER A 111 -15.48 -18.84 -15.04
C SER A 111 -14.40 -19.93 -14.94
N SER A 112 -14.83 -21.17 -14.73
CA SER A 112 -14.01 -22.39 -14.51
C SER A 112 -12.91 -22.69 -15.54
N ALA A 113 -12.81 -21.93 -16.64
CA ALA A 113 -11.83 -22.15 -17.70
C ALA A 113 -10.43 -21.54 -17.42
N GLU A 114 -10.30 -20.60 -16.48
CA GLU A 114 -9.01 -19.95 -16.16
C GLU A 114 -8.54 -20.12 -14.71
N CYS A 115 -9.32 -20.78 -13.83
CA CYS A 115 -8.89 -21.03 -12.45
C CYS A 115 -8.11 -22.35 -12.33
N PRO A 116 -6.78 -22.35 -12.12
CA PRO A 116 -5.99 -23.55 -11.87
C PRO A 116 -5.98 -23.88 -10.38
N LEU A 117 -7.06 -23.60 -9.66
CA LEU A 117 -7.17 -23.84 -8.23
C LEU A 117 -7.87 -25.19 -8.05
N GLN A 118 -7.05 -26.24 -7.98
CA GLN A 118 -7.53 -27.61 -7.81
C GLN A 118 -8.53 -27.72 -6.67
N GLU A 119 -9.68 -28.25 -7.05
CA GLU A 119 -10.99 -28.20 -6.42
C GLU A 119 -11.10 -28.91 -5.06
N THR A 120 -10.03 -29.34 -4.41
CA THR A 120 -10.09 -30.14 -3.18
C THR A 120 -9.27 -29.56 -2.03
N VAL A 121 -8.11 -28.97 -2.32
CA VAL A 121 -7.24 -28.37 -1.31
C VAL A 121 -7.81 -27.04 -0.82
N TRP A 122 -8.29 -26.22 -1.76
CA TRP A 122 -8.82 -24.89 -1.46
C TRP A 122 -10.29 -24.86 -1.01
N LYS A 123 -11.03 -25.98 -1.13
CA LYS A 123 -12.41 -26.09 -0.55
C LYS A 123 -12.44 -25.87 0.96
N ASN A 124 -11.31 -26.05 1.66
CA ASN A 124 -11.17 -25.81 3.10
C ASN A 124 -10.43 -24.51 3.45
N PHE A 125 -10.10 -23.67 2.46
CA PHE A 125 -9.35 -22.42 2.62
C PHE A 125 -9.92 -21.52 3.75
N PRO A 126 -11.25 -21.29 3.86
CA PRO A 126 -11.83 -20.47 4.93
C PRO A 126 -11.59 -20.98 6.36
N ARG A 127 -11.27 -22.27 6.52
CA ARG A 127 -11.19 -22.95 7.82
C ARG A 127 -9.77 -23.09 8.36
N LYS A 128 -8.73 -22.76 7.56
CA LYS A 128 -7.33 -23.01 7.89
C LYS A 128 -6.47 -21.74 8.07
N ILE A 129 -7.07 -20.55 8.10
CA ILE A 129 -6.35 -19.28 8.27
C ILE A 129 -5.70 -19.25 9.65
N GLU A 130 -4.38 -19.19 9.68
CA GLU A 130 -3.59 -19.01 10.89
C GLU A 130 -3.37 -17.53 11.18
N LYS A 131 -3.30 -17.19 12.47
CA LYS A 131 -3.23 -15.80 12.95
C LYS A 131 -2.11 -15.69 13.96
N LYS A 132 -1.13 -14.82 13.72
CA LYS A 132 0.02 -14.65 14.61
C LYS A 132 0.33 -13.19 14.84
N ALA A 133 0.19 -12.74 16.08
CA ALA A 133 0.80 -11.49 16.52
C ALA A 133 2.29 -11.78 16.76
N ILE A 134 3.15 -11.07 16.04
CA ILE A 134 4.58 -11.32 16.04
C ILE A 134 5.25 -10.44 17.09
N GLU A 135 6.14 -11.06 17.88
CA GLU A 135 7.03 -10.28 18.73
C GLU A 135 8.13 -9.65 17.87
N VAL A 136 8.12 -8.34 17.77
CA VAL A 136 9.08 -7.53 17.03
C VAL A 136 9.83 -6.58 17.98
N PRO A 137 11.00 -6.05 17.59
CA PRO A 137 11.62 -4.95 18.32
C PRO A 137 10.60 -3.82 18.49
N GLN A 138 10.50 -3.29 19.71
CA GLN A 138 9.54 -2.24 20.03
C GLN A 138 10.24 -0.89 19.97
N GLN A 139 9.50 0.14 19.59
CA GLN A 139 9.99 1.51 19.66
C GLN A 139 9.87 2.04 21.09
N GLU A 140 10.73 2.98 21.46
CA GLU A 140 10.68 3.66 22.76
C GLU A 140 9.99 5.03 22.71
N ASN A 141 9.86 5.61 21.52
CA ASN A 141 9.16 6.88 21.27
C ASN A 141 7.73 6.64 20.72
N ASP A 142 6.97 7.71 20.50
CA ASP A 142 5.58 7.68 20.03
C ASP A 142 5.41 8.09 18.55
N TYR A 143 6.47 8.40 17.83
CA TYR A 143 6.42 8.99 16.48
C TYR A 143 7.14 8.18 15.38
N ASP A 144 7.85 7.08 15.73
CA ASP A 144 8.59 6.27 14.75
C ASP A 144 7.78 5.08 14.19
N CYS A 145 6.49 4.92 14.53
CA CYS A 145 5.70 3.74 14.14
C CYS A 145 5.64 3.53 12.62
N GLY A 146 5.55 4.61 11.84
CA GLY A 146 5.65 4.56 10.37
C GLY A 146 7.00 4.07 9.88
N LEU A 147 8.11 4.51 10.50
CA LEU A 147 9.46 4.05 10.15
C LEU A 147 9.67 2.58 10.48
N PHE A 148 9.11 2.10 11.60
CA PHE A 148 9.13 0.69 11.95
C PHE A 148 8.36 -0.15 10.92
N VAL A 149 7.19 0.31 10.44
CA VAL A 149 6.45 -0.36 9.36
C VAL A 149 7.30 -0.48 8.09
N LEU A 150 7.92 0.62 7.65
CA LEU A 150 8.81 0.60 6.47
C LEU A 150 9.99 -0.35 6.66
N TYR A 151 10.61 -0.33 7.85
CA TYR A 151 11.73 -1.20 8.16
C TYR A 151 11.33 -2.67 8.21
N TYR A 152 10.16 -3.01 8.78
CA TYR A 152 9.61 -4.37 8.76
C TYR A 152 9.44 -4.86 7.33
N MET A 153 8.84 -4.04 6.45
CA MET A 153 8.64 -4.40 5.05
C MET A 153 9.97 -4.63 4.33
N GLN A 154 10.93 -3.72 4.50
CA GLN A 154 12.25 -3.82 3.88
C GLN A 154 12.97 -5.12 4.32
N ARG A 155 13.06 -5.37 5.63
CA ARG A 155 13.71 -6.57 6.17
C ARG A 155 13.00 -7.84 5.77
N PHE A 156 11.66 -7.84 5.83
CA PHE A 156 10.87 -8.99 5.41
C PHE A 156 11.08 -9.32 3.93
N ILE A 157 11.07 -8.33 3.04
CA ILE A 157 11.33 -8.54 1.61
C ILE A 157 12.73 -9.12 1.37
N GLN A 158 13.73 -8.68 2.14
CA GLN A 158 15.10 -9.16 2.02
C GLN A 158 15.31 -10.59 2.54
N GLU A 159 14.60 -10.98 3.60
CA GLU A 159 14.84 -12.22 4.34
C GLU A 159 13.80 -13.32 4.09
N ALA A 160 12.62 -12.98 3.55
CA ALA A 160 11.53 -13.93 3.43
C ALA A 160 11.84 -15.07 2.45
N PRO A 161 11.54 -16.34 2.82
CA PRO A 161 11.63 -17.48 1.92
C PRO A 161 10.64 -17.34 0.77
N GLU A 162 10.72 -18.15 -0.28
CA GLU A 162 9.80 -18.05 -1.44
C GLU A 162 8.32 -18.17 -1.05
N ARG A 163 8.03 -19.07 -0.12
CA ARG A 163 6.73 -19.25 0.56
C ARG A 163 6.99 -19.50 2.03
N LEU A 164 6.38 -18.69 2.90
CA LEU A 164 6.62 -18.74 4.34
C LEU A 164 5.78 -19.85 4.97
N GLN A 165 6.42 -20.71 5.75
CA GLN A 165 5.78 -21.75 6.54
C GLN A 165 5.92 -21.47 8.04
N LYS A 166 5.19 -22.21 8.88
CA LYS A 166 5.20 -22.01 10.34
C LYS A 166 6.58 -22.10 10.98
N LYS A 167 7.44 -22.98 10.45
CA LYS A 167 8.83 -23.17 10.93
C LYS A 167 9.69 -21.91 10.72
N ASP A 168 9.38 -21.13 9.68
CA ASP A 168 10.13 -19.94 9.31
C ASP A 168 9.76 -18.73 10.17
N LEU A 169 8.68 -18.81 10.97
CA LEU A 169 8.30 -17.74 11.92
C LEU A 169 9.37 -17.46 12.98
N SER A 170 10.34 -18.35 13.14
CA SER A 170 11.53 -18.15 13.98
C SER A 170 12.48 -17.08 13.45
N MET A 171 12.33 -16.63 12.20
CA MET A 171 13.08 -15.48 11.66
C MET A 171 12.74 -14.16 12.38
N PHE A 172 11.53 -14.07 12.92
CA PHE A 172 11.09 -12.92 13.69
C PHE A 172 11.50 -13.03 15.17
N GLY A 173 11.51 -11.90 15.86
CA GLY A 173 11.68 -11.87 17.31
C GLY A 173 12.11 -10.50 17.84
N LYS A 174 12.19 -10.37 19.16
CA LYS A 174 12.65 -9.13 19.84
C LYS A 174 14.06 -8.68 19.44
N ARG A 175 14.87 -9.58 18.87
CA ARG A 175 16.24 -9.32 18.40
C ARG A 175 16.36 -9.38 16.88
N TRP A 176 15.24 -9.25 16.16
CA TRP A 176 15.25 -9.31 14.69
C TRP A 176 16.12 -8.21 14.08
N PHE A 177 16.14 -7.04 14.71
CA PHE A 177 17.03 -5.92 14.42
C PHE A 177 17.13 -5.02 15.66
N ARG A 178 18.04 -4.04 15.65
CA ARG A 178 18.17 -3.09 16.76
C ARG A 178 17.16 -1.92 16.61
N PRO A 179 16.48 -1.48 17.68
CA PRO A 179 15.46 -0.41 17.61
C PRO A 179 15.96 0.93 17.06
N GLU A 180 17.28 1.18 17.06
CA GLU A 180 17.86 2.41 16.53
C GLU A 180 18.01 2.40 15.00
N GLU A 181 17.91 1.23 14.36
CA GLU A 181 18.02 1.09 12.90
C GLU A 181 16.84 1.76 12.16
N PRO A 182 15.57 1.53 12.52
CA PRO A 182 14.44 2.24 11.90
C PRO A 182 14.51 3.76 12.03
N SER A 183 14.94 4.29 13.18
CA SER A 183 15.00 5.74 13.39
C SER A 183 15.97 6.44 12.42
N GLN A 184 17.01 5.74 11.97
CA GLN A 184 17.94 6.26 10.95
C GLN A 184 17.31 6.37 9.56
N LEU A 185 16.23 5.61 9.27
CA LEU A 185 15.53 5.70 7.99
C LEU A 185 14.98 7.11 7.73
N ARG A 186 14.62 7.88 8.76
CA ARG A 186 14.10 9.24 8.57
C ARG A 186 15.06 10.11 7.75
N GLY A 187 16.35 10.06 8.08
CA GLY A 187 17.38 10.81 7.37
C GLY A 187 17.56 10.33 5.94
N GLU A 188 17.51 9.01 5.74
CA GLU A 188 17.68 8.39 4.43
C GLU A 188 16.47 8.67 3.51
N ILE A 189 15.24 8.55 4.00
CA ILE A 189 14.02 8.90 3.26
C ILE A 189 14.07 10.36 2.85
N ARG A 190 14.40 11.27 3.77
CA ARG A 190 14.54 12.70 3.46
C ARG A 190 15.57 12.94 2.35
N ARG A 191 16.71 12.25 2.40
CA ARG A 191 17.77 12.33 1.38
C ARG A 191 17.30 11.79 0.02
N LEU A 192 16.54 10.70 -0.01
CA LEU A 192 16.00 10.12 -1.23
C LEU A 192 14.94 11.03 -1.87
N LEU A 193 14.00 11.55 -1.08
CA LEU A 193 12.99 12.50 -1.55
C LEU A 193 13.63 13.77 -2.15
N GLN A 194 14.68 14.28 -1.49
CA GLN A 194 15.43 15.43 -2.01
C GLN A 194 16.05 15.15 -3.39
N LYS A 195 16.65 13.96 -3.55
CA LYS A 195 17.23 13.53 -4.83
C LYS A 195 16.18 13.34 -5.91
N CYS A 196 15.03 12.75 -5.59
CA CYS A 196 13.93 12.58 -6.55
C CYS A 196 13.44 13.95 -7.06
N ARG A 197 13.25 14.92 -6.16
CA ARG A 197 12.84 16.28 -6.53
C ARG A 197 13.87 17.01 -7.41
N GLU A 198 15.15 16.78 -7.18
CA GLU A 198 16.23 17.36 -8.00
C GLU A 198 16.37 16.69 -9.37
N ALA A 199 15.99 15.42 -9.48
CA ALA A 199 16.00 14.65 -10.72
C ALA A 199 14.77 14.91 -11.60
N GLU A 200 13.69 15.46 -11.04
CA GLU A 200 12.56 15.92 -11.83
C GLU A 200 12.99 17.10 -12.73
N PRO A 201 12.77 17.01 -14.06
CA PRO A 201 13.11 18.09 -14.95
C PRO A 201 12.34 19.33 -14.53
N LYS A 202 13.09 20.39 -14.22
CA LYS A 202 12.61 21.75 -14.05
C LYS A 202 11.91 22.17 -15.33
N THR A 203 10.61 21.90 -15.44
CA THR A 203 9.75 22.45 -16.49
C THR A 203 9.55 23.93 -16.15
N TYR A 204 10.59 24.73 -16.35
CA TYR A 204 10.50 26.18 -16.25
C TYR A 204 10.20 26.73 -17.63
N ALA A 205 9.03 27.38 -17.70
CA ALA A 205 8.74 28.51 -18.56
C ALA A 205 9.96 29.02 -19.34
N THR A 206 10.15 28.49 -20.54
CA THR A 206 11.09 29.01 -21.53
C THR A 206 10.31 29.26 -22.81
N GLU A 207 9.24 30.05 -22.71
CA GLU A 207 8.61 30.74 -23.84
C GLU A 207 8.46 32.21 -23.43
N LEU A 208 9.58 32.87 -23.20
CA LEU A 208 9.64 34.33 -23.04
C LEU A 208 10.99 34.83 -23.54
N CYS A 209 11.42 34.33 -24.71
CA CYS A 209 12.53 34.86 -25.50
C CYS A 209 12.53 34.20 -26.89
N VAL A 210 11.59 34.55 -27.76
CA VAL A 210 11.83 34.49 -29.21
C VAL A 210 11.29 35.77 -29.84
N GLU A 211 12.23 36.69 -30.05
CA GLU A 211 12.29 37.80 -31.01
C GLU A 211 11.13 37.90 -32.02
N ALA A 212 10.47 39.05 -32.06
CA ALA A 212 9.77 39.52 -33.26
C ALA A 212 9.90 41.06 -33.38
N GLU A 213 10.80 41.48 -34.27
CA GLU A 213 10.84 42.81 -34.90
C GLU A 213 9.52 43.12 -35.63
N PRO A 214 9.21 44.41 -35.90
CA PRO A 214 7.86 44.89 -36.11
C PRO A 214 7.43 44.72 -37.57
N ASN A 215 6.23 44.18 -37.80
CA ASN A 215 5.31 44.75 -38.79
C ASN A 215 3.93 44.10 -38.81
N ASP A 216 2.97 45.00 -38.98
CA ASP A 216 1.65 44.88 -39.59
C ASP A 216 0.46 44.40 -38.75
N VAL A 217 -0.63 45.13 -38.98
CA VAL A 217 -1.78 45.32 -38.10
C VAL A 217 -2.86 44.28 -38.41
N THR A 218 -3.69 44.02 -37.39
CA THR A 218 -5.10 43.59 -37.43
C THR A 218 -5.40 42.10 -37.24
N GLN A 219 -5.69 41.70 -35.99
CA GLN A 219 -7.02 41.26 -35.53
C GLN A 219 -7.02 41.04 -34.00
N PRO A 220 -8.02 41.52 -33.25
CA PRO A 220 -8.07 41.28 -31.80
C PRO A 220 -8.56 39.85 -31.53
N MET A 221 -7.74 39.06 -30.85
CA MET A 221 -8.17 37.82 -30.18
C MET A 221 -9.19 38.17 -29.09
N SER A 222 -10.30 37.43 -29.02
CA SER A 222 -11.39 37.67 -28.07
C SER A 222 -10.98 37.39 -26.62
N SER A 223 -11.58 38.11 -25.66
CA SER A 223 -11.26 38.04 -24.23
C SER A 223 -11.55 36.68 -23.57
N GLU A 224 -12.25 35.78 -24.24
CA GLU A 224 -12.55 34.44 -23.73
C GLU A 224 -11.31 33.54 -23.72
N HIS A 225 -10.40 33.69 -24.69
CA HIS A 225 -9.23 32.81 -24.78
C HIS A 225 -8.12 33.18 -23.79
N LEU A 226 -8.03 34.45 -23.40
CA LEU A 226 -7.12 34.89 -22.34
C LEU A 226 -7.57 34.32 -20.99
N GLN A 227 -8.87 34.38 -20.68
CA GLN A 227 -9.40 33.91 -19.39
C GLN A 227 -9.20 32.40 -19.20
N GLU A 228 -9.42 31.59 -20.24
CA GLU A 228 -9.17 30.14 -20.19
C GLU A 228 -7.71 29.79 -19.87
N THR A 229 -6.76 30.57 -20.38
CA THR A 229 -5.33 30.32 -20.12
C THR A 229 -4.90 30.70 -18.69
N VAL A 230 -5.46 31.77 -18.13
CA VAL A 230 -5.17 32.17 -16.74
C VAL A 230 -5.82 31.21 -15.75
N ASP A 231 -7.03 30.76 -16.04
CA ASP A 231 -7.76 29.80 -15.19
C ASP A 231 -7.10 28.40 -15.23
N ALA A 232 -6.57 27.98 -16.38
CA ALA A 232 -5.82 26.74 -16.51
C ALA A 232 -4.46 26.78 -15.79
N ALA A 233 -3.79 27.95 -15.76
CA ALA A 233 -2.55 28.15 -15.01
C ALA A 233 -2.80 28.18 -13.49
N ALA A 234 -3.85 28.88 -13.04
CA ALA A 234 -4.25 28.94 -11.63
C ALA A 234 -4.72 27.57 -11.10
N ALA A 235 -5.42 26.77 -11.91
CA ALA A 235 -5.83 25.42 -11.55
C ALA A 235 -4.64 24.44 -11.42
N LYS A 236 -3.57 24.64 -12.22
CA LYS A 236 -2.33 23.85 -12.12
C LYS A 236 -1.51 24.21 -10.88
N ASP A 237 -1.39 25.49 -10.55
CA ASP A 237 -0.69 25.92 -9.33
C ASP A 237 -1.42 25.47 -8.06
N HIS A 238 -2.75 25.53 -8.04
CA HIS A 238 -3.54 25.05 -6.90
C HIS A 238 -3.41 23.52 -6.71
N ALA A 239 -3.33 22.75 -7.79
CA ALA A 239 -3.12 21.29 -7.74
C ALA A 239 -1.70 20.88 -7.30
N LEU A 240 -0.69 21.71 -7.60
CA LEU A 240 0.70 21.48 -7.18
C LEU A 240 0.91 21.83 -5.70
N ILE A 241 0.25 22.87 -5.20
CA ILE A 241 0.28 23.25 -3.78
C ILE A 241 -0.42 22.17 -2.93
N GLU A 242 -1.58 21.66 -3.33
CA GLU A 242 -2.28 20.55 -2.65
C GLU A 242 -1.47 19.23 -2.66
N CYS A 243 -0.70 18.96 -3.73
CA CYS A 243 0.21 17.80 -3.76
C CYS A 243 1.37 17.94 -2.77
N SER A 244 1.86 19.16 -2.55
CA SER A 244 2.98 19.41 -1.63
C SER A 244 2.56 19.35 -0.16
N GLU A 245 1.36 19.82 0.20
CA GLU A 245 0.87 19.79 1.57
C GLU A 245 0.45 18.37 2.02
N ASN A 246 -0.09 17.55 1.10
CA ASN A 246 -0.44 16.16 1.41
C ASN A 246 0.76 15.20 1.47
N ALA A 247 1.92 15.57 0.90
CA ALA A 247 3.14 14.76 1.00
C ALA A 247 3.87 14.94 2.33
N VAL A 248 3.61 16.03 3.07
CA VAL A 248 4.27 16.34 4.36
C VAL A 248 3.66 15.54 5.52
N TYR A 249 2.48 14.94 5.35
CA TYR A 249 1.80 14.15 6.38
C TYR A 249 1.98 12.62 6.25
N CYS A 250 2.85 12.17 5.34
CA CYS A 250 3.17 10.74 5.18
C CYS A 250 4.68 10.46 5.34
N VAL A 251 5.24 10.83 6.49
CA VAL A 251 6.43 10.18 7.11
C VAL A 251 6.28 10.23 8.62
#